data_AF-A0A101WMV1-F1
#
_entry.id   AF-A0A101WMV1-F1
#
_cell.length_a   1.000
_cell.length_b   1.000
_cell.length_c   1.000
_cell.angle_alpha   90.00
_cell.angle_beta   90.00
_cell.angle_gamma   90.00
#
_symmetry.space_group_name_H-M   'P 1'
#
loop_
_entity.id
_entity.type
_entity.pdbx_description
1 polymer ?
#
loop_
_entity_poly.entity_id
_entity_poly.type
_entity_poly.pdbx_seq_one_letter_code
_entity_poly.pdbx_strand_id
1 'polypeptide(L)'
;MPSKPVMGNKKIIIYILYILISILIIVFNLVFANIPNGYILLLVLSFMAIALIRVRDKLSFLYGLALLIVLSVVGIIQFEYFPQARVLYEAGLTPWELLVSFHPHSVRYLVSYPAVLITHFFNTDINSSYTYYCIILLSIMMMNVQDVVNLIKKDKGISNALVLRGMVGILPIILLSSLMNGRLVPAFAGMSMILKEMTGLFFLKKKLDTRLLIIVFFGFFITTVSSGTMMVAAGEIVACLVIYMIKFRRQGTLLFFSIIFSPILYVAGKYIIFMTNRNILYFGGGLEGFIKMLNHGFGRLFHYTPLIILTFCVLMIFFLSIMSKVYFYFLRNKLEYIPLVISFPIAFIGGLFGISTALMIVPSLIVIGLLVVGI
;
A
#
# COMPACT_ATOMS: atom_id res chain seq x y z
N MET A 1 -6.41 38.56 -32.78
CA MET A 1 -5.50 38.76 -31.62
C MET A 1 -6.11 38.06 -30.41
N PRO A 2 -5.45 37.05 -29.80
CA PRO A 2 -5.99 36.41 -28.61
C PRO A 2 -5.85 37.35 -27.40
N SER A 3 -6.96 37.59 -26.70
CA SER A 3 -7.01 38.42 -25.50
C SER A 3 -6.17 37.79 -24.38
N LYS A 4 -5.27 38.57 -23.78
CA LYS A 4 -4.47 38.11 -22.62
C LYS A 4 -5.42 37.76 -21.47
N PRO A 5 -5.37 36.55 -20.90
CA PRO A 5 -6.21 36.19 -19.77
C PRO A 5 -5.87 37.07 -18.57
N VAL A 6 -6.90 37.68 -17.99
CA VAL A 6 -6.82 38.54 -16.81
C VAL A 6 -6.33 37.72 -15.61
N MET A 7 -5.03 37.79 -15.34
CA MET A 7 -4.37 37.07 -14.22
C MET A 7 -4.52 37.76 -12.86
N GLY A 8 -5.19 38.92 -12.78
CA GLY A 8 -5.20 39.80 -11.59
C GLY A 8 -5.92 39.22 -10.36
N ASN A 9 -7.13 38.68 -10.53
CA ASN A 9 -7.99 38.35 -9.38
C ASN A 9 -7.56 37.08 -8.63
N LYS A 10 -6.85 36.15 -9.28
CA LYS A 10 -6.43 34.90 -8.64
C LYS A 10 -5.36 35.12 -7.56
N LYS A 11 -4.44 36.07 -7.74
CA LYS A 11 -3.40 36.35 -6.74
C LYS A 11 -3.99 37.01 -5.49
N ILE A 12 -4.94 37.93 -5.65
CA ILE A 12 -5.58 38.64 -4.54
C ILE A 12 -6.38 37.67 -3.66
N ILE A 13 -7.15 36.76 -4.27
CA ILE A 13 -7.91 35.73 -3.54
C ILE A 13 -6.97 34.81 -2.75
N ILE A 14 -5.80 34.45 -3.31
CA ILE A 14 -4.80 33.63 -2.62
C ILE A 14 -4.24 34.37 -1.40
N TYR A 15 -3.92 35.66 -1.52
CA TYR A 15 -3.40 36.45 -0.38
C TYR A 15 -4.44 36.62 0.73
N ILE A 16 -5.71 36.86 0.39
CA ILE A 16 -6.80 36.96 1.38
C ILE A 16 -6.98 35.63 2.13
N LEU A 17 -6.89 34.50 1.43
CA LEU A 17 -6.95 33.17 2.03
C LEU A 17 -5.76 32.91 2.97
N TYR A 18 -4.53 33.26 2.58
CA TYR A 18 -3.36 33.14 3.46
C TYR A 18 -3.53 33.92 4.76
N ILE A 19 -4.06 35.15 4.69
CA ILE A 19 -4.32 35.98 5.86
C ILE A 19 -5.38 35.33 6.76
N LEU A 20 -6.50 34.87 6.19
CA LEU A 20 -7.57 34.20 6.96
C LEU A 20 -7.09 32.92 7.65
N ILE A 21 -6.30 32.10 6.95
CA ILE A 21 -5.72 30.86 7.50
C ILE A 21 -4.76 31.18 8.64
N SER A 22 -3.92 32.21 8.47
CA SER A 22 -2.96 32.64 9.50
C SER A 22 -3.70 33.13 10.76
N ILE A 23 -4.79 33.89 10.57
CA ILE A 23 -5.65 34.33 11.68
C ILE A 23 -6.32 33.13 12.36
N LEU A 24 -6.85 32.16 11.60
CA LEU A 24 -7.45 30.94 12.16
C LEU A 24 -6.43 30.13 12.95
N ILE A 25 -5.18 30.05 12.48
CA ILE A 25 -4.08 29.38 13.19
C ILE A 25 -3.76 30.09 14.51
N ILE A 26 -3.72 31.42 14.52
CA ILE A 26 -3.46 32.23 15.72
C ILE A 26 -4.60 32.05 16.73
N VAL A 27 -5.85 32.17 16.29
CA VAL A 27 -7.03 32.01 17.15
C VAL A 27 -7.12 30.59 17.70
N PHE A 28 -6.85 29.58 16.87
CA PHE A 28 -6.86 28.18 17.31
C PHE A 28 -5.77 27.89 18.34
N ASN A 29 -4.55 28.40 18.17
CA ASN A 29 -3.50 28.29 19.18
C ASN A 29 -3.88 28.97 20.50
N LEU A 30 -4.52 30.15 20.44
CA LEU A 30 -4.95 30.87 21.64
C LEU A 30 -6.07 30.12 22.40
N VAL A 31 -6.96 29.44 21.69
CA VAL A 31 -8.11 28.73 22.29
C VAL A 31 -7.77 27.31 22.73
N PHE A 32 -6.87 26.62 22.02
CA PHE A 32 -6.60 25.18 22.20
C PHE A 32 -5.19 24.86 22.70
N ALA A 33 -4.39 25.85 23.13
CA ALA A 33 -3.06 25.64 23.72
C ALA A 33 -3.04 24.64 24.89
N ASN A 34 -4.17 24.45 25.57
CA ASN A 34 -4.30 23.55 26.72
C ASN A 34 -4.80 22.14 26.38
N ILE A 35 -5.11 21.84 25.10
CA ILE A 35 -5.49 20.48 24.70
C ILE A 35 -4.23 19.68 24.37
N PRO A 36 -3.96 18.56 25.06
CA PRO A 36 -2.89 17.64 24.65
C PRO A 36 -3.09 17.25 23.17
N ASN A 37 -2.09 17.50 22.33
CA ASN A 37 -2.10 17.30 20.87
C ASN A 37 -2.79 18.38 20.00
N GLY A 38 -3.16 19.55 20.55
CA GLY A 38 -3.76 20.66 19.76
C GLY A 38 -2.90 21.12 18.56
N TYR A 39 -1.57 21.00 18.66
CA TYR A 39 -0.63 21.29 17.58
C TYR A 39 -0.72 20.32 16.40
N ILE A 40 -1.12 19.06 16.61
CA ILE A 40 -1.34 18.08 15.53
C ILE A 40 -2.57 18.47 14.73
N LEU A 41 -3.66 18.84 15.41
CA LEU A 41 -4.88 19.32 14.76
C LEU A 41 -4.63 20.63 14.00
N LEU A 42 -3.80 21.53 14.53
CA LEU A 42 -3.35 22.73 13.84
C LEU A 42 -2.52 22.41 12.59
N LEU A 43 -1.60 21.44 12.67
CA LEU A 43 -0.81 20.97 11.53
C LEU A 43 -1.74 20.42 10.44
N VAL A 44 -2.73 19.61 10.81
CA VAL A 44 -3.76 19.05 9.92
C VAL A 44 -4.56 20.16 9.25
N LEU A 45 -5.09 21.10 10.03
CA LEU A 45 -5.88 22.22 9.52
C LEU A 45 -5.04 23.12 8.61
N SER A 46 -3.75 23.32 8.93
CA SER A 46 -2.83 24.07 8.07
C SER A 46 -2.52 23.33 6.77
N PHE A 47 -2.40 21.99 6.78
CA PHE A 47 -2.32 21.18 5.57
C PHE A 47 -3.62 21.21 4.75
N MET A 48 -4.80 21.17 5.38
CA MET A 48 -6.11 21.37 4.71
C MET A 48 -6.23 22.75 4.08
N ALA A 49 -5.72 23.77 4.77
CA ALA A 49 -5.75 25.15 4.33
C ALA A 49 -4.79 25.41 3.17
N ILE A 50 -3.59 24.81 3.20
CA ILE A 50 -2.64 24.81 2.08
C ILE A 50 -3.20 23.97 0.91
N ALA A 51 -3.91 22.87 1.20
CA ALA A 51 -4.62 22.07 0.19
C ALA A 51 -5.62 22.91 -0.61
N LEU A 52 -6.42 23.72 0.10
CA LEU A 52 -7.43 24.61 -0.48
C LEU A 52 -6.87 25.61 -1.49
N ILE A 53 -5.57 25.95 -1.42
CA ILE A 53 -4.97 27.02 -2.22
C ILE A 53 -4.34 26.54 -3.53
N ARG A 54 -4.04 25.24 -3.72
CA ARG A 54 -3.41 24.76 -4.97
C ARG A 54 -3.63 23.26 -5.24
N VAL A 55 -4.14 22.97 -6.45
CA VAL A 55 -4.21 21.65 -7.12
C VAL A 55 -5.48 20.82 -6.83
N ARG A 56 -6.46 20.95 -7.74
CA ARG A 56 -7.82 20.38 -7.68
C ARG A 56 -7.90 18.85 -7.48
N ASP A 57 -6.86 18.10 -7.90
CA ASP A 57 -6.84 16.63 -7.81
C ASP A 57 -6.08 16.10 -6.58
N LYS A 58 -5.19 16.92 -5.98
CA LYS A 58 -4.52 16.60 -4.71
C LYS A 58 -5.33 17.04 -3.49
N LEU A 59 -6.46 17.69 -3.72
CA LEU A 59 -7.29 18.35 -2.71
C LEU A 59 -8.16 17.34 -1.93
N SER A 60 -8.83 16.40 -2.60
CA SER A 60 -9.56 15.32 -1.88
C SER A 60 -8.65 14.43 -1.07
N PHE A 61 -7.44 14.23 -1.57
CA PHE A 61 -6.43 13.48 -0.85
C PHE A 61 -6.10 14.14 0.48
N LEU A 62 -5.87 15.46 0.47
CA LEU A 62 -5.60 16.23 1.69
C LEU A 62 -6.83 16.28 2.61
N TYR A 63 -8.05 16.31 2.07
CA TYR A 63 -9.28 16.16 2.86
C TYR A 63 -9.39 14.78 3.52
N GLY A 64 -9.12 13.70 2.78
CA GLY A 64 -9.17 12.33 3.32
C GLY A 64 -8.11 12.10 4.39
N LEU A 65 -6.90 12.61 4.15
CA LEU A 65 -5.83 12.63 5.14
C LEU A 65 -6.22 13.40 6.40
N ALA A 66 -6.78 14.60 6.23
CA ALA A 66 -7.19 15.40 7.36
C ALA A 66 -8.32 14.78 8.16
N LEU A 67 -9.32 14.20 7.47
CA LEU A 67 -10.39 13.43 8.11
C LEU A 67 -9.80 12.26 8.90
N LEU A 68 -8.88 11.48 8.32
CA LEU A 68 -8.21 10.37 9.01
C LEU A 68 -7.48 10.82 10.27
N ILE A 69 -6.81 11.97 10.22
CA ILE A 69 -6.11 12.50 11.40
C ILE A 69 -7.11 12.99 12.44
N VAL A 70 -8.19 13.68 12.04
CA VAL A 70 -9.26 14.08 12.98
C VAL A 70 -9.89 12.86 13.64
N LEU A 71 -10.24 11.83 12.87
CA LEU A 71 -10.78 10.57 13.40
C LEU A 71 -9.80 9.87 14.34
N SER A 72 -8.50 9.97 14.06
CA SER A 72 -7.46 9.43 14.94
C SER A 72 -7.31 10.22 16.25
N VAL A 73 -7.34 11.55 16.18
CA VAL A 73 -7.26 12.43 17.36
C VAL A 73 -8.48 12.26 18.27
N VAL A 74 -9.67 12.05 17.71
CA VAL A 74 -10.90 11.76 18.47
C VAL A 74 -10.92 10.32 19.01
N GLY A 75 -9.96 9.48 18.62
CA GLY A 75 -9.85 8.09 19.07
C GLY A 75 -10.79 7.11 18.35
N ILE A 76 -11.44 7.54 17.27
CA ILE A 76 -12.29 6.66 16.44
C ILE A 76 -11.43 5.67 15.65
N ILE A 77 -10.29 6.13 15.13
CA ILE A 77 -9.32 5.29 14.42
C ILE A 77 -8.06 5.18 15.24
N GLN A 78 -7.77 4.00 15.75
CA GLN A 78 -6.49 3.67 16.37
C GLN A 78 -5.97 2.35 15.80
N PHE A 79 -4.70 2.33 15.43
CA PHE A 79 -3.99 1.13 15.02
C PHE A 79 -3.05 0.70 16.14
N GLU A 80 -3.23 -0.53 16.61
CA GLU A 80 -2.32 -1.10 17.59
C GLU A 80 -0.96 -1.39 16.96
N TYR A 81 0.12 -1.02 17.65
CA TYR A 81 1.47 -1.37 17.22
C TYR A 81 1.65 -2.90 17.15
N PHE A 82 2.49 -3.38 16.23
CA PHE A 82 2.61 -4.84 16.02
C PHE A 82 3.05 -5.53 17.30
N PRO A 83 2.32 -6.55 17.80
CA PRO A 83 2.69 -7.22 19.05
C PRO A 83 4.14 -7.76 19.01
N GLN A 84 4.55 -8.31 17.86
CA GLN A 84 5.91 -8.81 17.63
C GLN A 84 6.98 -7.71 17.61
N ALA A 85 6.64 -6.51 17.14
CA ALA A 85 7.54 -5.36 17.14
C ALA A 85 7.56 -4.68 18.51
N ARG A 86 6.44 -4.71 19.24
CA ARG A 86 6.28 -4.15 20.59
C ARG A 86 7.23 -4.84 21.56
N VAL A 87 7.29 -6.17 21.56
CA VAL A 87 8.21 -6.93 22.42
C VAL A 87 9.67 -6.52 22.18
N LEU A 88 10.07 -6.27 20.93
CA LEU A 88 11.44 -5.87 20.60
C LEU A 88 11.73 -4.41 21.00
N TYR A 89 10.73 -3.54 20.86
CA TYR A 89 10.77 -2.15 21.33
C TYR A 89 10.89 -2.08 22.86
N GLU A 90 10.06 -2.82 23.59
CA GLU A 90 10.08 -2.88 25.05
C GLU A 90 11.38 -3.48 25.61
N ALA A 91 12.01 -4.40 24.86
CA ALA A 91 13.33 -4.92 25.17
C ALA A 91 14.48 -3.91 24.90
N GLY A 92 14.18 -2.72 24.37
CA GLY A 92 15.17 -1.70 24.07
C GLY A 92 16.10 -2.03 22.88
N LEU A 93 15.71 -2.98 22.03
CA LEU A 93 16.56 -3.44 20.92
C LEU A 93 16.48 -2.49 19.72
N THR A 94 17.63 -2.20 19.15
CA THR A 94 17.74 -1.39 17.93
C THR A 94 17.55 -2.24 16.67
N PRO A 95 17.10 -1.66 15.55
CA PRO A 95 16.99 -2.40 14.29
C PRO A 95 18.33 -2.98 13.82
N TRP A 96 19.44 -2.30 14.11
CA TRP A 96 20.78 -2.75 13.73
C TRP A 96 21.16 -4.06 14.44
N GLU A 97 21.00 -4.12 15.77
CA GLU A 97 21.28 -5.33 16.56
C GLU A 97 20.45 -6.53 16.09
N LEU A 98 19.19 -6.27 15.75
CA LEU A 98 18.26 -7.30 15.25
C LEU A 98 18.63 -7.81 13.86
N LEU A 99 19.15 -6.94 12.98
CA LEU A 99 19.63 -7.33 11.66
C LEU A 99 20.90 -8.18 11.77
N VAL A 100 21.87 -7.77 12.61
CA VAL A 100 23.13 -8.50 12.82
C VAL A 100 22.90 -9.88 13.42
N SER A 101 21.94 -9.99 14.34
CA SER A 101 21.55 -11.27 14.97
C SER A 101 20.62 -12.14 14.10
N PHE A 102 20.26 -11.70 12.88
CA PHE A 102 19.29 -12.38 12.01
C PHE A 102 17.97 -12.71 12.72
N HIS A 103 17.50 -11.84 13.61
CA HIS A 103 16.28 -12.07 14.36
C HIS A 103 15.07 -12.22 13.40
N PRO A 104 14.17 -13.21 13.56
CA PRO A 104 13.11 -13.50 12.58
C PRO A 104 12.09 -12.37 12.38
N HIS A 105 12.03 -11.43 13.32
CA HIS A 105 11.15 -10.26 13.27
C HIS A 105 11.89 -8.94 13.01
N SER A 106 13.20 -8.98 12.76
CA SER A 106 14.04 -7.80 12.49
C SER A 106 13.49 -6.95 11.35
N VAL A 107 13.14 -7.58 10.22
CA VAL A 107 12.63 -6.87 9.05
C VAL A 107 11.28 -6.22 9.33
N ARG A 108 10.38 -6.91 10.06
CA ARG A 108 9.08 -6.35 10.45
C ARG A 108 9.24 -5.16 11.39
N TYR A 109 10.16 -5.28 12.34
CA TYR A 109 10.50 -4.21 13.27
C TYR A 109 11.05 -2.99 12.52
N LEU A 110 11.94 -3.21 11.54
CA LEU A 110 12.49 -2.13 10.73
C LEU A 110 11.40 -1.40 9.91
N VAL A 111 10.42 -2.13 9.36
CA VAL A 111 9.28 -1.50 8.66
C VAL A 111 8.38 -0.69 9.60
N SER A 112 8.23 -1.09 10.86
CA SER A 112 7.42 -0.38 11.85
C SER A 112 8.22 0.64 12.70
N TYR A 113 9.54 0.65 12.59
CA TYR A 113 10.45 1.50 13.35
C TYR A 113 10.20 3.01 13.20
N PRO A 114 9.71 3.54 12.05
CA PRO A 114 9.30 4.95 11.98
C PRO A 114 8.31 5.36 13.07
N ALA A 115 7.43 4.45 13.54
CA ALA A 115 6.54 4.74 14.66
C ALA A 115 7.28 4.90 15.99
N VAL A 116 8.34 4.13 16.22
CA VAL A 116 9.22 4.26 17.40
C VAL A 116 9.92 5.62 17.38
N LEU A 117 10.41 6.04 16.21
CA LEU A 117 11.00 7.37 16.06
C LEU A 117 9.99 8.47 16.38
N ILE A 118 8.75 8.37 15.87
CA ILE A 118 7.68 9.32 16.18
C ILE A 118 7.41 9.37 17.69
N THR A 119 7.34 8.21 18.36
CA THR A 119 7.19 8.13 19.82
C THR A 119 8.28 8.90 20.55
N HIS A 120 9.56 8.71 20.18
CA HIS A 120 10.66 9.40 20.84
C HIS A 120 10.70 10.91 20.53
N PHE A 121 10.43 11.32 19.28
CA PHE A 121 10.48 12.72 18.90
C PHE A 121 9.33 13.55 19.48
N PHE A 122 8.14 12.97 19.59
CA PHE A 122 6.93 13.69 20.01
C PHE A 122 6.46 13.33 21.43
N ASN A 123 7.14 12.39 22.10
CA ASN A 123 6.77 11.86 23.42
C ASN A 123 5.31 11.36 23.48
N THR A 124 4.90 10.63 22.44
CA THR A 124 3.53 10.09 22.29
C THR A 124 3.47 8.59 22.56
N ASP A 125 2.29 8.07 22.91
CA ASP A 125 2.08 6.61 23.01
C ASP A 125 2.39 5.89 21.69
N ILE A 126 2.95 4.68 21.77
CA ILE A 126 3.39 3.91 20.60
C ILE A 126 2.26 3.58 19.63
N ASN A 127 1.03 3.35 20.10
CA ASN A 127 -0.11 3.08 19.23
C ASN A 127 -0.56 4.35 18.51
N SER A 128 -0.50 5.50 19.19
CA SER A 128 -0.79 6.80 18.55
C SER A 128 0.24 7.11 17.47
N SER A 129 1.54 6.94 17.77
CA SER A 129 2.63 7.10 16.81
C SER A 129 2.50 6.16 15.62
N TYR A 130 2.16 4.90 15.86
CA TYR A 130 1.91 3.92 14.80
C TYR A 130 0.69 4.28 13.96
N THR A 131 -0.35 4.83 14.58
CA THR A 131 -1.53 5.32 13.87
C THR A 131 -1.16 6.45 12.91
N TYR A 132 -0.38 7.42 13.36
CA TYR A 132 0.11 8.50 12.51
C TYR A 132 0.99 7.99 11.35
N TYR A 133 1.86 7.02 11.63
CA TYR A 133 2.66 6.37 10.59
C TYR A 133 1.78 5.66 9.54
N CYS A 134 0.78 4.90 9.97
CA CYS A 134 -0.19 4.27 9.08
C CYS A 134 -0.94 5.29 8.22
N ILE A 135 -1.35 6.42 8.78
CA ILE A 135 -2.01 7.49 8.03
C ILE A 135 -1.11 8.03 6.91
N ILE A 136 0.20 8.21 7.18
CA ILE A 136 1.18 8.62 6.16
C ILE A 136 1.32 7.55 5.06
N LEU A 137 1.35 6.27 5.42
CA LEU A 137 1.44 5.18 4.46
C LEU A 137 0.18 5.02 3.60
N LEU A 138 -1.01 5.13 4.20
CA LEU A 138 -2.28 5.20 3.45
C LEU A 138 -2.28 6.38 2.48
N SER A 139 -1.68 7.49 2.89
CA SER A 139 -1.52 8.67 2.06
C SER A 139 -0.64 8.39 0.84
N ILE A 140 0.53 7.80 1.05
CA ILE A 140 1.42 7.36 -0.02
C ILE A 140 0.71 6.39 -0.97
N MET A 141 -0.04 5.44 -0.42
CA MET A 141 -0.79 4.45 -1.20
C MET A 141 -1.80 5.13 -2.14
N MET A 142 -2.60 6.06 -1.61
CA MET A 142 -3.61 6.75 -2.42
C MET A 142 -2.98 7.65 -3.49
N MET A 143 -1.84 8.30 -3.21
CA MET A 143 -1.11 9.05 -4.22
C MET A 143 -0.65 8.15 -5.37
N ASN A 144 -0.12 6.97 -5.06
CA ASN A 144 0.32 6.02 -6.09
C ASN A 144 -0.85 5.46 -6.90
N VAL A 145 -1.96 5.12 -6.26
CA VAL A 145 -3.19 4.69 -6.93
C VAL A 145 -3.69 5.78 -7.88
N GLN A 146 -3.75 7.04 -7.42
CA GLN A 146 -4.17 8.16 -8.26
C GLN A 146 -3.23 8.38 -9.45
N ASP A 147 -1.91 8.25 -9.24
CA ASP A 147 -0.92 8.36 -10.30
C ASP A 147 -1.12 7.27 -11.37
N VAL A 148 -1.39 6.02 -10.96
CA VAL A 148 -1.72 4.92 -11.89
C VAL A 148 -2.98 5.22 -12.69
N VAL A 149 -4.03 5.69 -12.01
CA VAL A 149 -5.30 6.01 -12.68
C VAL A 149 -5.11 7.18 -13.66
N ASN A 150 -4.39 8.23 -13.26
CA ASN A 150 -4.08 9.37 -14.12
C ASN A 150 -3.24 8.96 -15.33
N LEU A 151 -2.27 8.06 -15.13
CA LEU A 151 -1.45 7.53 -16.21
C LEU A 151 -2.32 6.83 -17.28
N ILE A 152 -3.28 6.00 -16.85
CA ILE A 152 -4.17 5.27 -17.77
C ILE A 152 -5.24 6.20 -18.38
N LYS A 153 -5.74 7.20 -17.64
CA LYS A 153 -6.82 8.10 -18.09
C LYS A 153 -6.38 9.27 -18.93
N LYS A 154 -5.13 9.74 -18.82
CA LYS A 154 -4.62 10.84 -19.65
C LYS A 154 -4.78 10.54 -21.16
N ASP A 155 -4.83 9.27 -21.52
CA ASP A 155 -5.10 8.79 -22.88
C ASP A 155 -6.58 8.86 -23.30
N LYS A 156 -7.52 8.98 -22.35
CA LYS A 156 -8.97 8.86 -22.58
C LYS A 156 -9.79 10.14 -22.38
N GLY A 157 -9.18 11.26 -21.98
CA GLY A 157 -9.89 12.56 -21.86
C GLY A 157 -10.99 12.63 -20.78
N ILE A 158 -10.92 11.79 -19.75
CA ILE A 158 -11.97 11.63 -18.72
C ILE A 158 -11.86 12.70 -17.60
N SER A 159 -13.00 13.24 -17.15
CA SER A 159 -13.10 14.37 -16.21
C SER A 159 -12.85 14.06 -14.71
N ASN A 160 -12.61 15.12 -13.92
CA ASN A 160 -12.13 15.13 -12.53
C ASN A 160 -13.12 14.61 -11.44
N ALA A 161 -14.25 13.97 -11.79
CA ALA A 161 -15.20 13.40 -10.82
C ALA A 161 -14.63 12.22 -9.98
N LEU A 162 -13.38 11.83 -10.23
CA LEU A 162 -12.69 10.71 -9.56
C LEU A 162 -12.32 10.97 -8.10
N VAL A 163 -12.12 12.23 -7.78
CA VAL A 163 -11.63 12.74 -6.50
C VAL A 163 -12.57 12.33 -5.36
N LEU A 164 -13.89 12.40 -5.55
CA LEU A 164 -14.89 11.92 -4.57
C LEU A 164 -14.98 10.38 -4.53
N ARG A 165 -14.79 9.72 -5.67
CA ARG A 165 -14.92 8.26 -5.83
C ARG A 165 -13.75 7.51 -5.21
N GLY A 166 -12.55 8.11 -5.23
CA GLY A 166 -11.38 7.63 -4.51
C GLY A 166 -11.59 7.57 -3.00
N MET A 167 -12.35 8.52 -2.43
CA MET A 167 -12.65 8.54 -0.99
C MET A 167 -13.56 7.39 -0.56
N VAL A 168 -14.51 6.97 -1.41
CA VAL A 168 -15.35 5.77 -1.15
C VAL A 168 -14.49 4.50 -1.16
N GLY A 169 -13.47 4.42 -2.03
CA GLY A 169 -12.53 3.31 -2.08
C GLY A 169 -11.62 3.20 -0.84
N ILE A 170 -11.39 4.29 -0.11
CA ILE A 170 -10.57 4.32 1.11
C ILE A 170 -11.29 3.64 2.29
N LEU A 171 -12.62 3.77 2.39
CA LEU A 171 -13.38 3.24 3.53
C LEU A 171 -13.20 1.73 3.72
N PRO A 172 -13.30 0.87 2.69
CA PRO A 172 -12.96 -0.55 2.82
C PRO A 172 -11.53 -0.79 3.29
N ILE A 173 -10.57 0.04 2.87
CA ILE A 173 -9.16 -0.12 3.27
C ILE A 173 -8.98 0.19 4.75
N ILE A 174 -9.60 1.27 5.24
CA ILE A 174 -9.56 1.63 6.66
C ILE A 174 -10.17 0.50 7.49
N LEU A 175 -11.36 0.02 7.09
CA LEU A 175 -12.05 -1.08 7.77
C LEU A 175 -11.22 -2.37 7.77
N LEU A 176 -10.66 -2.76 6.63
CA LEU A 176 -9.80 -3.96 6.54
C LEU A 176 -8.50 -3.80 7.34
N SER A 177 -7.94 -2.59 7.35
CA SER A 177 -6.71 -2.28 8.09
C SER A 177 -6.95 -2.27 9.59
N SER A 178 -8.08 -1.76 10.06
CA SER A 178 -8.43 -1.74 11.49
C SER A 178 -8.65 -3.16 12.03
N LEU A 179 -9.20 -4.06 11.22
CA LEU A 179 -9.34 -5.48 11.57
C LEU A 179 -8.00 -6.22 11.79
N MET A 180 -6.88 -5.64 11.32
CA MET A 180 -5.55 -6.25 11.41
C MET A 180 -4.52 -5.34 12.09
N ASN A 181 -4.97 -4.49 13.02
CA ASN A 181 -4.09 -3.59 13.78
C ASN A 181 -3.18 -2.76 12.86
N GLY A 182 -3.69 -2.30 11.72
CA GLY A 182 -2.94 -1.51 10.75
C GLY A 182 -1.80 -2.26 10.03
N ARG A 183 -1.60 -3.57 10.24
CA ARG A 183 -0.49 -4.32 9.62
C ARG A 183 -0.54 -4.35 8.11
N LEU A 184 -1.74 -4.32 7.53
CA LEU A 184 -1.89 -4.31 6.07
C LEU A 184 -1.57 -2.95 5.44
N VAL A 185 -1.56 -1.87 6.22
CA VAL A 185 -1.33 -0.52 5.69
C VAL A 185 0.05 -0.39 5.02
N PRO A 186 1.17 -0.77 5.66
CA PRO A 186 2.46 -0.84 4.97
C PRO A 186 2.42 -1.73 3.73
N ALA A 187 1.81 -2.92 3.83
CA ALA A 187 1.77 -3.85 2.71
C ALA A 187 1.05 -3.27 1.48
N PHE A 188 -0.07 -2.58 1.68
CA PHE A 188 -0.80 -1.90 0.61
C PHE A 188 -0.03 -0.70 0.06
N ALA A 189 0.64 0.07 0.90
CA ALA A 189 1.51 1.16 0.46
C ALA A 189 2.66 0.64 -0.41
N GLY A 190 3.36 -0.40 0.02
CA GLY A 190 4.43 -1.03 -0.74
C GLY A 190 3.93 -1.62 -2.06
N MET A 191 2.80 -2.33 -2.05
CA MET A 191 2.18 -2.87 -3.26
C MET A 191 1.76 -1.78 -4.24
N SER A 192 1.21 -0.66 -3.76
CA SER A 192 0.84 0.46 -4.63
C SER A 192 2.05 1.11 -5.32
N MET A 193 3.21 1.17 -4.65
CA MET A 193 4.46 1.66 -5.24
C MET A 193 4.92 0.73 -6.36
N ILE A 194 4.89 -0.59 -6.12
CA ILE A 194 5.23 -1.61 -7.11
C ILE A 194 4.30 -1.48 -8.32
N LEU A 195 2.99 -1.45 -8.10
CA LEU A 195 1.99 -1.32 -9.17
C LEU A 195 2.20 -0.05 -9.99
N LYS A 196 2.46 1.09 -9.34
CA LYS A 196 2.74 2.35 -10.04
C LYS A 196 3.92 2.25 -10.99
N GLU A 197 5.05 1.74 -10.52
CA GLU A 197 6.25 1.66 -11.35
C GLU A 197 6.10 0.59 -12.44
N MET A 198 5.46 -0.55 -12.14
CA MET A 198 5.18 -1.58 -13.14
C MET A 198 4.19 -1.10 -14.20
N THR A 199 3.10 -0.43 -13.84
CA THR A 199 2.19 0.17 -14.83
C THR A 199 2.90 1.25 -15.64
N GLY A 200 3.72 2.09 -15.00
CA GLY A 200 4.57 3.06 -15.70
C GLY A 200 5.50 2.41 -16.73
N LEU A 201 6.09 1.26 -16.38
CA LEU A 201 6.98 0.50 -17.24
C LEU A 201 6.26 -0.02 -18.50
N PHE A 202 5.07 -0.60 -18.34
CA PHE A 202 4.27 -1.12 -19.45
C PHE A 202 3.64 -0.01 -20.31
N PHE A 203 3.03 0.99 -19.67
CA PHE A 203 2.29 2.07 -20.36
C PHE A 203 3.24 2.99 -21.14
N LEU A 204 4.31 3.46 -20.50
CA LEU A 204 5.24 4.43 -21.11
C LEU A 204 6.39 3.76 -21.86
N LYS A 205 6.45 2.41 -21.87
CA LYS A 205 7.56 1.63 -22.44
C LYS A 205 8.92 2.12 -21.93
N LYS A 206 8.98 2.56 -20.66
CA LYS A 206 10.19 3.08 -20.02
C LYS A 206 11.32 2.05 -20.08
N LYS A 207 12.57 2.51 -20.08
CA LYS A 207 13.70 1.60 -19.83
C LYS A 207 13.70 1.25 -18.34
N LEU A 208 14.15 0.04 -18.02
CA LEU A 208 14.50 -0.30 -16.65
C LEU A 208 15.68 0.59 -16.23
N ASP A 209 15.45 1.47 -15.25
CA ASP A 209 16.44 2.39 -14.72
C ASP A 209 16.62 2.19 -13.21
N THR A 210 17.69 2.77 -12.65
CA THR A 210 18.03 2.63 -11.23
C THR A 210 16.92 3.19 -10.32
N ARG A 211 16.22 4.24 -10.76
CA ARG A 211 15.13 4.86 -10.00
C ARG A 211 13.97 3.90 -9.81
N LEU A 212 13.51 3.26 -10.88
CA LEU A 212 12.46 2.25 -10.83
C LEU A 212 12.85 1.13 -9.87
N LEU A 213 14.09 0.65 -9.94
CA LEU A 213 14.57 -0.44 -9.07
C LEU A 213 14.58 -0.03 -7.60
N ILE A 214 15.02 1.18 -7.28
CA ILE A 214 15.01 1.70 -5.90
C ILE A 214 13.58 1.77 -5.37
N ILE A 215 12.63 2.31 -6.16
CA ILE A 215 11.23 2.43 -5.73
C ILE A 215 10.58 1.04 -5.58
N VAL A 216 10.83 0.11 -6.51
CA VAL A 216 10.31 -1.25 -6.44
C VAL A 216 10.92 -2.01 -5.26
N PHE A 217 12.22 -1.86 -5.01
CA PHE A 217 12.90 -2.45 -3.85
C PHE A 217 12.32 -1.91 -2.54
N PHE A 218 12.13 -0.59 -2.44
CA PHE A 218 11.54 0.02 -1.26
C PHE A 218 10.08 -0.40 -1.07
N GLY A 219 9.30 -0.44 -2.15
CA GLY A 219 7.93 -0.96 -2.13
C GLY A 219 7.89 -2.40 -1.64
N PHE A 220 8.75 -3.26 -2.18
CA PHE A 220 8.91 -4.65 -1.75
C PHE A 220 9.28 -4.74 -0.27
N PHE A 221 10.27 -3.96 0.18
CA PHE A 221 10.70 -3.91 1.57
C PHE A 221 9.54 -3.54 2.52
N ILE A 222 8.71 -2.55 2.19
CA ILE A 222 7.55 -2.21 3.03
C ILE A 222 6.54 -3.37 3.10
N THR A 223 6.43 -4.21 2.06
CA THR A 223 5.53 -5.37 2.08
C THR A 223 5.96 -6.52 2.99
N THR A 224 7.15 -6.48 3.61
CA THR A 224 7.69 -7.58 4.44
C THR A 224 7.09 -7.66 5.85
N VAL A 225 6.00 -6.95 6.12
CA VAL A 225 5.23 -7.04 7.39
C VAL A 225 4.64 -8.44 7.65
N SER A 226 4.48 -9.26 6.61
CA SER A 226 4.15 -10.67 6.67
C SER A 226 4.90 -11.43 5.57
N SER A 227 5.15 -12.72 5.78
CA SER A 227 5.76 -13.57 4.75
C SER A 227 4.85 -13.72 3.54
N GLY A 228 3.53 -13.80 3.74
CA GLY A 228 2.56 -13.92 2.65
C GLY A 228 2.52 -12.67 1.76
N THR A 229 2.44 -11.48 2.37
CA THR A 229 2.42 -10.20 1.63
C THR A 229 3.70 -9.98 0.84
N MET A 230 4.86 -10.37 1.41
CA MET A 230 6.14 -10.39 0.71
C MET A 230 6.13 -11.33 -0.50
N MET A 231 5.58 -12.55 -0.37
CA MET A 231 5.51 -13.50 -1.49
C MET A 231 4.63 -12.99 -2.63
N VAL A 232 3.51 -12.34 -2.32
CA VAL A 232 2.65 -11.71 -3.34
C VAL A 232 3.39 -10.60 -4.07
N ALA A 233 4.05 -9.70 -3.33
CA ALA A 233 4.84 -8.62 -3.92
C ALA A 233 5.99 -9.14 -4.80
N ALA A 234 6.72 -10.16 -4.34
CA ALA A 234 7.76 -10.81 -5.13
C ALA A 234 7.20 -11.44 -6.41
N GLY A 235 6.10 -12.18 -6.29
CA GLY A 235 5.41 -12.78 -7.44
C GLY A 235 4.99 -11.71 -8.46
N GLU A 236 4.41 -10.61 -8.00
CA GLU A 236 3.99 -9.48 -8.84
C GLU A 236 5.17 -8.89 -9.62
N ILE A 237 6.27 -8.59 -8.91
CA ILE A 237 7.49 -8.03 -9.51
C ILE A 237 8.06 -8.98 -10.56
N VAL A 238 8.26 -10.26 -10.20
CA VAL A 238 8.86 -11.26 -11.08
C VAL A 238 7.98 -11.45 -12.32
N ALA A 239 6.67 -11.63 -12.14
CA ALA A 239 5.77 -11.88 -13.25
C ALA A 239 5.69 -10.66 -14.20
N CYS A 240 5.57 -9.45 -13.67
CA CYS A 240 5.60 -8.22 -14.48
C CYS A 240 6.90 -8.07 -15.26
N LEU A 241 8.06 -8.29 -14.62
CA LEU A 241 9.36 -8.15 -15.28
C LEU A 241 9.58 -9.22 -16.37
N VAL A 242 9.22 -10.48 -16.09
CA VAL A 242 9.31 -11.57 -17.08
C VAL A 242 8.46 -11.25 -18.30
N ILE A 243 7.20 -10.85 -18.10
CA ILE A 243 6.28 -10.51 -19.20
C ILE A 243 6.81 -9.31 -19.99
N TYR A 244 7.26 -8.26 -19.30
CA TYR A 244 7.84 -7.08 -19.94
C TYR A 244 9.03 -7.47 -20.83
N MET A 245 9.94 -8.31 -20.33
CA MET A 245 11.13 -8.71 -21.10
C MET A 245 10.81 -9.60 -22.30
N ILE A 246 9.87 -10.55 -22.16
CA ILE A 246 9.37 -11.36 -23.27
C ILE A 246 8.77 -10.46 -24.35
N LYS A 247 7.92 -9.49 -23.96
CA LYS A 247 7.17 -8.67 -24.91
C LYS A 247 8.04 -7.65 -25.64
N PHE A 248 9.03 -7.07 -24.97
CA PHE A 248 9.90 -6.03 -25.54
C PHE A 248 11.28 -6.54 -25.95
N ARG A 249 11.50 -7.86 -25.99
CA ARG A 249 12.73 -8.54 -26.46
C ARG A 249 14.03 -8.00 -25.86
N ARG A 250 14.03 -7.63 -24.58
CA ARG A 250 15.20 -7.02 -23.90
C ARG A 250 16.07 -8.03 -23.17
N GLN A 251 16.57 -9.03 -23.88
CA GLN A 251 17.29 -10.17 -23.29
C GLN A 251 18.62 -9.76 -22.61
N GLY A 252 19.37 -8.79 -23.14
CA GLY A 252 20.63 -8.34 -22.52
C GLY A 252 20.42 -7.67 -21.15
N THR A 253 19.32 -6.94 -21.01
CA THR A 253 18.92 -6.32 -19.74
C THR A 253 18.49 -7.38 -18.71
N LEU A 254 17.89 -8.49 -19.16
CA LEU A 254 17.55 -9.64 -18.31
C LEU A 254 18.79 -10.26 -17.69
N LEU A 255 19.81 -10.54 -18.51
CA LEU A 255 21.04 -11.16 -18.04
C LEU A 255 21.74 -10.26 -17.01
N PHE A 256 21.86 -8.96 -17.30
CA PHE A 256 22.45 -7.99 -16.39
C PHE A 256 21.73 -7.95 -15.04
N PHE A 257 20.40 -7.88 -15.05
CA PHE A 257 19.64 -7.87 -13.80
C PHE A 257 19.64 -9.21 -13.09
N SER A 258 19.57 -10.34 -13.79
CA SER A 258 19.69 -11.65 -13.18
C SER A 258 21.02 -11.80 -12.45
N ILE A 259 22.12 -11.32 -13.03
CA ILE A 259 23.44 -11.35 -12.37
C ILE A 259 23.45 -10.47 -11.12
N ILE A 260 23.04 -9.20 -11.24
CA ILE A 260 23.06 -8.24 -10.12
C ILE A 260 22.12 -8.65 -8.98
N PHE A 261 20.93 -9.13 -9.31
CA PHE A 261 19.94 -9.53 -8.31
C PHE A 261 20.12 -10.97 -7.84
N SER A 262 20.96 -11.78 -8.47
CA SER A 262 21.17 -13.19 -8.04
C SER A 262 21.55 -13.33 -6.55
N PRO A 263 22.40 -12.48 -5.93
CA PRO A 263 22.72 -12.62 -4.51
C PRO A 263 21.51 -12.28 -3.64
N ILE A 264 20.73 -11.26 -4.04
CA ILE A 264 19.51 -10.85 -3.34
C ILE A 264 18.46 -11.96 -3.44
N LEU A 265 18.26 -12.53 -4.63
CA LEU A 265 17.35 -13.66 -4.85
C LEU A 265 17.79 -14.90 -4.09
N TYR A 266 19.09 -15.15 -3.95
CA TYR A 266 19.62 -16.24 -3.15
C TYR A 266 19.31 -16.07 -1.66
N VAL A 267 19.56 -14.89 -1.10
CA VAL A 267 19.26 -14.58 0.31
C VAL A 267 17.75 -14.61 0.56
N ALA A 268 16.96 -13.99 -0.33
CA ALA A 268 15.50 -14.01 -0.25
C ALA A 268 14.94 -15.44 -0.37
N GLY A 269 15.49 -16.25 -1.28
CA GLY A 269 15.12 -17.65 -1.46
C GLY A 269 15.40 -18.48 -0.21
N LYS A 270 16.58 -18.33 0.40
CA LYS A 270 16.89 -18.96 1.69
C LYS A 270 15.91 -18.55 2.79
N TYR A 271 15.60 -17.27 2.89
CA TYR A 271 14.64 -16.77 3.87
C TYR A 271 13.22 -17.31 3.63
N ILE A 272 12.77 -17.38 2.37
CA ILE A 272 11.48 -17.96 1.98
C ILE A 272 11.41 -19.44 2.36
N ILE A 273 12.46 -20.21 2.06
CA ILE A 273 12.53 -21.64 2.43
C ILE A 273 12.46 -21.77 3.96
N PHE A 274 13.24 -20.99 4.69
CA PHE A 274 13.24 -20.99 6.16
C PHE A 274 11.85 -20.70 6.73
N MET A 275 11.19 -19.64 6.25
CA MET A 275 9.85 -19.26 6.69
C MET A 275 8.78 -20.29 6.31
N THR A 276 8.91 -20.91 5.14
CA THR A 276 8.00 -21.99 4.70
C THR A 276 8.14 -23.22 5.60
N ASN A 277 9.37 -23.61 5.91
CA ASN A 277 9.64 -24.70 6.85
C ASN A 277 9.08 -24.40 8.24
N ARG A 278 9.23 -23.17 8.74
CA ARG A 278 8.61 -22.77 10.01
C ARG A 278 7.08 -22.85 9.99
N ASN A 279 6.44 -22.44 8.90
CA ASN A 279 5.00 -22.56 8.74
C ASN A 279 4.56 -24.03 8.69
N ILE A 280 5.26 -24.88 7.94
CA ILE A 280 4.97 -26.32 7.88
C ILE A 280 5.08 -26.96 9.26
N LEU A 281 6.14 -26.64 10.01
CA LEU A 281 6.35 -27.13 11.38
C LEU A 281 5.28 -26.59 12.35
N TYR A 282 4.85 -25.35 12.19
CA TYR A 282 3.85 -24.73 13.06
C TYR A 282 2.44 -25.28 12.83
N PHE A 283 2.04 -25.46 11.57
CA PHE A 283 0.69 -25.91 11.22
C PHE A 283 0.56 -27.43 11.07
N GLY A 284 1.65 -28.18 10.90
CA GLY A 284 1.64 -29.65 10.93
C GLY A 284 1.69 -30.36 9.57
N GLY A 285 2.07 -29.69 8.48
CA GLY A 285 2.18 -30.30 7.14
C GLY A 285 0.89 -30.91 6.58
N GLY A 286 0.93 -31.36 5.32
CA GLY A 286 -0.21 -32.04 4.67
C GLY A 286 -1.50 -31.20 4.57
N LEU A 287 -2.62 -31.90 4.36
CA LEU A 287 -3.95 -31.29 4.21
C LEU A 287 -4.47 -30.70 5.52
N GLU A 288 -4.19 -31.35 6.66
CA GLU A 288 -4.57 -30.84 7.98
C GLU A 288 -3.84 -29.53 8.32
N GLY A 289 -2.53 -29.45 8.06
CA GLY A 289 -1.77 -28.22 8.25
C GLY A 289 -2.24 -27.09 7.32
N PHE A 290 -2.63 -27.41 6.09
CA PHE A 290 -3.26 -26.45 5.20
C PHE A 290 -4.59 -25.92 5.77
N ILE A 291 -5.46 -26.78 6.30
CA ILE A 291 -6.71 -26.38 6.95
C ILE A 291 -6.43 -25.52 8.18
N LYS A 292 -5.44 -25.87 9.01
CA LYS A 292 -5.05 -25.08 10.19
C LYS A 292 -4.51 -23.70 9.79
N MET A 293 -3.82 -23.61 8.66
CA MET A 293 -3.33 -22.34 8.10
C MET A 293 -4.49 -21.47 7.59
N LEU A 294 -5.46 -22.06 6.88
CA LEU A 294 -6.68 -21.35 6.47
C LEU A 294 -7.49 -20.90 7.68
N ASN A 295 -7.59 -21.71 8.73
CA ASN A 295 -8.20 -21.38 10.00
C ASN A 295 -7.43 -20.34 10.83
N HIS A 296 -6.31 -19.82 10.35
CA HIS A 296 -5.56 -18.80 11.08
C HIS A 296 -6.07 -17.38 10.76
N GLY A 297 -5.96 -16.46 11.73
CA GLY A 297 -6.40 -15.07 11.55
C GLY A 297 -7.90 -14.95 11.27
N PHE A 298 -8.28 -14.18 10.25
CA PHE A 298 -9.69 -13.97 9.85
C PHE A 298 -10.40 -15.27 9.42
N GLY A 299 -9.64 -16.28 9.00
CA GLY A 299 -10.19 -17.58 8.65
C GLY A 299 -10.89 -18.29 9.81
N ARG A 300 -10.56 -17.95 11.08
CA ARG A 300 -11.24 -18.49 12.28
C ARG A 300 -12.74 -18.23 12.30
N LEU A 301 -13.21 -17.19 11.58
CA LEU A 301 -14.62 -16.87 11.48
C LEU A 301 -15.40 -17.87 10.61
N PHE A 302 -14.69 -18.67 9.81
CA PHE A 302 -15.28 -19.71 8.99
C PHE A 302 -15.11 -21.06 9.67
N HIS A 303 -16.21 -21.72 9.99
CA HIS A 303 -16.18 -23.12 10.38
C HIS A 303 -15.94 -23.99 9.14
N TYR A 304 -14.69 -24.36 8.86
CA TYR A 304 -14.37 -25.17 7.68
C TYR A 304 -14.80 -26.63 7.88
N THR A 305 -15.87 -27.00 7.18
CA THR A 305 -16.22 -28.41 6.92
C THR A 305 -15.51 -28.89 5.65
N PRO A 306 -15.34 -30.21 5.43
CA PRO A 306 -14.79 -30.74 4.18
C PRO A 306 -15.52 -30.24 2.93
N LEU A 307 -16.85 -30.06 3.04
CA LEU A 307 -17.68 -29.50 1.97
C LEU A 307 -17.29 -28.04 1.66
N ILE A 308 -17.11 -27.19 2.67
CA ILE A 308 -16.70 -25.79 2.48
C ILE A 308 -15.32 -25.71 1.82
N ILE A 309 -14.39 -26.58 2.22
CA ILE A 309 -13.05 -26.65 1.61
C ILE A 309 -13.15 -27.05 0.14
N LEU A 310 -13.94 -28.07 -0.18
CA LEU A 310 -14.17 -28.50 -1.57
C LEU A 310 -14.81 -27.37 -2.39
N THR A 311 -15.84 -26.71 -1.86
CA THR A 311 -16.48 -25.56 -2.51
C THR A 311 -15.46 -24.44 -2.76
N PHE A 312 -14.59 -24.13 -1.79
CA PHE A 312 -13.55 -23.13 -1.96
C PHE A 312 -12.53 -23.52 -3.05
N CYS A 313 -12.11 -24.79 -3.10
CA CYS A 313 -11.23 -25.29 -4.15
C CYS A 313 -11.87 -25.21 -5.55
N VAL A 314 -13.15 -25.56 -5.68
CA VAL A 314 -13.90 -25.46 -6.95
C VAL A 314 -14.02 -23.99 -7.38
N LEU A 315 -14.41 -23.10 -6.45
CA LEU A 315 -14.50 -21.66 -6.72
C LEU A 315 -13.13 -21.07 -7.09
N MET A 316 -12.04 -21.55 -6.47
CA MET A 316 -10.68 -21.16 -6.80
C MET A 316 -10.32 -21.57 -8.23
N ILE A 317 -10.54 -22.83 -8.61
CA ILE A 317 -10.24 -23.32 -9.97
C ILE A 317 -11.07 -22.54 -11.01
N PHE A 318 -12.35 -22.33 -10.72
CA PHE A 318 -13.24 -21.54 -11.57
C PHE A 318 -12.75 -20.09 -11.73
N PHE A 319 -12.42 -19.42 -10.62
CA PHE A 319 -11.89 -18.06 -10.62
C PHE A 319 -10.57 -17.97 -11.40
N LEU A 320 -9.62 -18.88 -11.15
CA LEU A 320 -8.35 -18.93 -11.85
C LEU A 320 -8.53 -19.17 -13.36
N SER A 321 -9.52 -19.98 -13.76
CA SER A 321 -9.87 -20.18 -15.18
C SER A 321 -10.38 -18.90 -15.83
N ILE A 322 -11.28 -18.16 -15.16
CA ILE A 322 -11.76 -16.85 -15.65
C ILE A 322 -10.60 -15.86 -15.71
N MET A 323 -9.81 -15.74 -14.65
CA MET A 323 -8.68 -14.82 -14.59
C MET A 323 -7.63 -15.15 -15.65
N SER A 324 -7.41 -16.43 -15.97
CA SER A 324 -6.52 -16.83 -17.06
C SER A 324 -7.02 -16.33 -18.41
N LYS A 325 -8.33 -16.45 -18.69
CA LYS A 325 -8.93 -15.90 -19.93
C LYS A 325 -8.81 -14.38 -20.00
N VAL A 326 -9.12 -13.69 -18.90
CA VAL A 326 -8.97 -12.23 -18.78
C VAL A 326 -7.51 -11.84 -19.01
N TYR A 327 -6.57 -12.51 -18.36
CA TYR A 327 -5.14 -12.31 -18.54
C TYR A 327 -4.72 -12.46 -20.01
N PHE A 328 -5.11 -13.54 -20.69
CA PHE A 328 -4.77 -13.74 -22.10
C PHE A 328 -5.39 -12.69 -23.01
N TYR A 329 -6.60 -12.20 -22.69
CA TYR A 329 -7.21 -11.08 -23.40
C TYR A 329 -6.38 -9.80 -23.27
N PHE A 330 -5.98 -9.43 -22.04
CA PHE A 330 -5.17 -8.24 -21.79
C PHE A 330 -3.75 -8.34 -22.37
N LEU A 331 -3.14 -9.53 -22.30
CA LEU A 331 -1.82 -9.80 -22.89
C LEU A 331 -1.80 -9.58 -24.42
N ARG A 332 -2.94 -9.80 -25.09
CA ARG A 332 -3.09 -9.60 -26.54
C ARG A 332 -3.45 -8.15 -26.88
N ASN A 333 -4.38 -7.54 -26.15
CA ASN A 333 -5.06 -6.33 -26.61
C ASN A 333 -4.72 -5.05 -25.81
N LYS A 334 -4.25 -5.18 -24.57
CA LYS A 334 -4.24 -4.10 -23.57
C LYS A 334 -3.10 -4.29 -22.57
N LEU A 335 -1.86 -4.30 -23.08
CA LEU A 335 -0.64 -4.57 -22.29
C LEU A 335 -0.49 -3.65 -21.08
N GLU A 336 -1.02 -2.44 -21.17
CA GLU A 336 -0.91 -1.42 -20.16
C GLU A 336 -1.65 -1.75 -18.84
N TYR A 337 -2.58 -2.70 -18.85
CA TYR A 337 -3.30 -3.16 -17.65
C TYR A 337 -2.71 -4.43 -17.04
N ILE A 338 -1.65 -5.02 -17.62
CA ILE A 338 -1.08 -6.28 -17.16
C ILE A 338 -0.74 -6.27 -15.67
N PRO A 339 -0.04 -5.25 -15.12
CA PRO A 339 0.29 -5.23 -13.68
C PRO A 339 -0.97 -5.24 -12.79
N LEU A 340 -2.04 -4.58 -13.22
CA LEU A 340 -3.29 -4.59 -12.46
C LEU A 340 -3.95 -5.96 -12.51
N VAL A 341 -4.01 -6.58 -13.67
CA VAL A 341 -4.70 -7.87 -13.88
C VAL A 341 -3.94 -9.03 -13.25
N ILE A 342 -2.61 -9.04 -13.32
CA ILE A 342 -1.80 -10.16 -12.82
C ILE A 342 -1.76 -10.22 -11.29
N SER A 343 -1.96 -9.08 -10.63
CA SER A 343 -2.10 -9.04 -9.17
C SER A 343 -3.28 -9.88 -8.64
N PHE A 344 -4.31 -10.13 -9.46
CA PHE A 344 -5.48 -10.92 -9.06
C PHE A 344 -5.12 -12.39 -8.80
N PRO A 345 -4.63 -13.16 -9.80
CA PRO A 345 -4.24 -14.54 -9.57
C PRO A 345 -3.09 -14.66 -8.55
N ILE A 346 -2.14 -13.73 -8.53
CA ILE A 346 -1.00 -13.78 -7.57
C ILE A 346 -1.49 -13.57 -6.14
N ALA A 347 -2.30 -12.54 -5.87
CA ALA A 347 -2.86 -12.32 -4.55
C ALA A 347 -3.79 -13.46 -4.15
N PHE A 348 -4.60 -13.99 -5.08
CA PHE A 348 -5.49 -15.12 -4.81
C PHE A 348 -4.71 -16.39 -4.40
N ILE A 349 -3.65 -16.74 -5.13
CA ILE A 349 -2.72 -17.83 -4.75
C ILE A 349 -2.04 -17.51 -3.41
N GLY A 350 -1.65 -16.25 -3.19
CA GLY A 350 -1.13 -15.78 -1.92
C GLY A 350 -2.12 -15.96 -0.76
N GLY A 351 -3.43 -15.93 -1.05
CA GLY A 351 -4.51 -16.19 -0.11
C GLY A 351 -4.43 -17.56 0.59
N LEU A 352 -3.71 -18.53 0.00
CA LEU A 352 -3.40 -19.81 0.64
C LEU A 352 -2.58 -19.63 1.93
N PHE A 353 -1.84 -18.53 2.06
CA PHE A 353 -1.10 -18.15 3.26
C PHE A 353 -1.90 -17.24 4.22
N GLY A 354 -3.18 -17.02 3.94
CA GLY A 354 -4.11 -16.25 4.76
C GLY A 354 -4.81 -15.13 4.00
N ILE A 355 -6.00 -14.77 4.47
CA ILE A 355 -6.88 -13.75 3.85
C ILE A 355 -6.18 -12.39 3.74
N SER A 356 -5.39 -12.04 4.75
CA SER A 356 -4.56 -10.82 4.73
C SER A 356 -3.64 -10.73 3.51
N THR A 357 -3.18 -11.87 3.02
CA THR A 357 -2.33 -11.97 1.83
C THR A 357 -3.15 -11.83 0.56
N ALA A 358 -4.36 -12.41 0.52
CA ALA A 358 -5.31 -12.22 -0.59
C ALA A 358 -5.69 -10.75 -0.76
N LEU A 359 -5.80 -10.01 0.34
CA LEU A 359 -6.12 -8.58 0.33
C LEU A 359 -5.04 -7.71 -0.32
N MET A 360 -3.85 -8.24 -0.64
CA MET A 360 -2.85 -7.52 -1.44
C MET A 360 -3.36 -7.12 -2.84
N ILE A 361 -4.50 -7.67 -3.28
CA ILE A 361 -5.24 -7.28 -4.48
C ILE A 361 -5.91 -5.89 -4.37
N VAL A 362 -6.11 -5.38 -3.15
CA VAL A 362 -6.91 -4.18 -2.88
C VAL A 362 -6.41 -2.94 -3.62
N PRO A 363 -5.10 -2.60 -3.64
CA PRO A 363 -4.60 -1.48 -4.45
C PRO A 363 -5.01 -1.57 -5.93
N SER A 364 -4.93 -2.76 -6.54
CA SER A 364 -5.35 -2.98 -7.93
C SER A 364 -6.86 -2.85 -8.13
N LEU A 365 -7.66 -3.39 -7.20
CA LEU A 365 -9.12 -3.26 -7.22
C LEU A 365 -9.56 -1.80 -7.18
N ILE A 366 -8.91 -0.97 -6.37
CA ILE A 366 -9.23 0.46 -6.28
C ILE A 366 -8.92 1.15 -7.62
N VAL A 367 -7.74 0.88 -8.19
CA VAL A 367 -7.39 1.43 -9.51
C VAL A 367 -8.45 1.02 -10.55
N ILE A 368 -8.78 -0.27 -10.65
CA ILE A 368 -9.76 -0.77 -11.62
C ILE A 368 -11.15 -0.18 -11.36
N GLY A 369 -11.61 -0.13 -10.11
CA GLY A 369 -12.88 0.48 -9.75
C GLY A 369 -12.96 1.95 -10.16
N LEU A 370 -11.90 2.73 -9.92
CA LEU A 370 -11.83 4.12 -10.34
C LEU A 370 -11.77 4.30 -11.87
N LEU A 371 -11.22 3.33 -12.58
CA LEU A 371 -11.22 3.29 -14.04
C LEU A 371 -12.61 2.97 -14.58
N VAL A 372 -13.28 1.94 -14.07
CA VAL A 372 -14.62 1.48 -14.52
C VAL A 372 -15.69 2.53 -14.23
N VAL A 373 -15.75 3.06 -13.00
CA VAL A 373 -16.79 4.03 -12.62
C VAL A 373 -16.61 5.37 -13.36
N GLY A 374 -15.40 5.68 -13.82
CA GLY A 374 -15.13 6.90 -14.59
C GLY A 374 -15.20 6.74 -16.11
N ILE A 375 -15.54 5.57 -16.63
CA ILE A 375 -16.14 5.43 -17.96
C ILE A 375 -17.63 5.73 -17.77
#